data_AF-A0A8T5NJ48-F1
#
_entry.id   AF-A0A8T5NJ48-F1
#
_cell.length_a   1.000
_cell.length_b   1.000
_cell.length_c   1.000
_cell.angle_alpha   90.00
_cell.angle_beta   90.00
_cell.angle_gamma   90.00
#
_symmetry.space_group_name_H-M   'P 1'
#
loop_
_entity.id
_entity.type
_entity.pdbx_description
1 polymer ?
#
loop_
_entity_poly.entity_id
_entity_poly.type
_entity_poly.pdbx_seq_one_letter_code
_entity_poly.pdbx_strand_id
1 'polypeptide(L)'
;MILRKNISLNEEYLGKLEPLMQKHKGNLSAVIREVIDLADAAFQDPDSVKKLISGLKKEQNLTSLTLIWALKNLAGRLPDEYTVQNIIGSNICSLSDLEGRLNELGNEIYWDLSVKICPDNNIQPENVNFTVTGKNPDTCRFMSSIIATFAAQKYKLSVSDIKIINASCEFNMIKGEEDRALKTVVENFGYMDDAFSELYKKPGFWTIIVPIYIMMNYEMVAIPRHLFVDILSGKTTHKITTCIERYCGYPINQIPSEDFLIKVKILFQTIGLIEDMDINKGSLIIHHRFTNSEAIGWLANMFEEILRQNGQTYNSIIGENIIILKKLPEVSKILVRLAEDLTIRDDPAGNYYSNLVKMLNLLRNVPSNNEFLKSLSGKFGKKIMQNYKTDNNIITWGADTFVKYMQDMSAILKQDSKWSTVGENVICGQIITCPLVKGNAQTSIINCTFIKGLYDGWISDALGGKIERIHTRPENIDSGKSCCEIYVYNNHEK
;
A
#
# COMPACT_ATOMS: atom_id res chain seq x y z
N MET A 1 -13.15 -44.51 77.68
CA MET A 1 -14.58 -44.15 77.66
C MET A 1 -14.89 -43.51 76.32
N ILE A 2 -15.63 -44.18 75.43
CA ILE A 2 -16.01 -43.61 74.12
C ILE A 2 -17.29 -42.82 74.33
N LEU A 3 -17.19 -41.49 74.32
CA LEU A 3 -18.33 -40.59 74.45
C LEU A 3 -18.98 -40.46 73.07
N ARG A 4 -20.09 -41.17 72.83
CA ARG A 4 -20.86 -41.02 71.59
C ARG A 4 -21.75 -39.78 71.69
N LYS A 5 -21.47 -38.79 70.86
CA LYS A 5 -22.32 -37.61 70.65
C LYS A 5 -22.92 -37.72 69.24
N ASN A 6 -24.24 -37.57 69.15
CA ASN A 6 -24.94 -37.58 67.87
C ASN A 6 -24.96 -36.16 67.30
N ILE A 7 -24.68 -36.01 66.00
CA ILE A 7 -24.72 -34.74 65.28
C ILE A 7 -25.75 -34.90 64.16
N SER A 8 -26.71 -33.98 64.10
CA SER A 8 -27.65 -33.88 62.99
C SER A 8 -27.13 -32.85 61.98
N LEU A 9 -26.99 -33.26 60.72
CA LEU A 9 -26.64 -32.39 59.60
C LEU A 9 -27.82 -32.34 58.63
N ASN A 10 -28.17 -31.15 58.16
CA ASN A 10 -29.17 -31.00 57.10
C ASN A 10 -28.53 -31.31 55.72
N GLU A 11 -29.37 -31.50 54.71
CA GLU A 11 -28.90 -31.81 53.34
C GLU A 11 -28.02 -30.71 52.75
N GLU A 12 -28.24 -29.44 53.12
CA GLU A 12 -27.40 -28.32 52.69
C GLU A 12 -25.94 -28.48 53.15
N TYR A 13 -25.72 -28.89 54.40
CA TYR A 13 -24.38 -29.13 54.94
C TYR A 13 -23.77 -30.44 54.44
N LEU A 14 -24.59 -31.46 54.15
CA LEU A 14 -24.10 -32.67 53.49
C LEU A 14 -23.65 -32.39 52.06
N GLY A 15 -24.38 -31.56 51.31
CA GLY A 15 -24.00 -31.16 49.96
C GLY A 15 -22.65 -30.42 49.90
N LYS A 16 -22.29 -29.68 50.96
CA LYS A 16 -20.97 -29.04 51.08
C LYS A 16 -19.83 -30.04 51.32
N LEU A 17 -20.14 -31.24 51.81
CA LEU A 17 -19.16 -32.31 52.05
C LEU A 17 -19.10 -33.33 50.90
N GLU A 18 -19.97 -33.22 49.90
CA GLU A 18 -20.08 -34.14 48.75
C GLU A 18 -18.73 -34.48 48.09
N PRO A 19 -17.83 -33.52 47.82
CA PRO A 19 -16.53 -33.83 47.19
C PRO A 19 -15.64 -34.73 48.08
N LEU A 20 -15.67 -34.50 49.40
CA LEU A 20 -14.94 -35.32 50.36
C LEU A 20 -15.62 -36.67 50.58
N MET A 21 -16.95 -36.71 50.52
CA MET A 21 -17.72 -37.95 50.56
C MET A 21 -17.39 -38.85 49.37
N GLN A 22 -17.25 -38.30 48.16
CA GLN A 22 -16.80 -39.04 46.98
C GLN A 22 -15.37 -39.57 47.16
N LYS A 23 -14.44 -38.74 47.66
CA LYS A 23 -13.06 -39.13 47.97
C LYS A 23 -12.98 -40.31 48.94
N HIS A 24 -13.85 -40.35 49.94
CA HIS A 24 -13.90 -41.42 50.96
C HIS A 24 -14.97 -42.49 50.71
N LYS A 25 -15.47 -42.60 49.46
CA LYS A 25 -16.44 -43.63 49.04
C LYS A 25 -17.68 -43.70 49.95
N GLY A 26 -18.21 -42.54 50.34
CA GLY A 26 -19.39 -42.40 51.19
C GLY A 26 -19.14 -42.57 52.69
N ASN A 27 -17.90 -42.76 53.15
CA ASN A 27 -17.60 -42.89 54.58
C ASN A 27 -17.57 -41.53 55.28
N LEU A 28 -18.72 -41.12 55.81
CA LEU A 28 -18.88 -39.85 56.52
C LEU A 28 -17.96 -39.72 57.75
N SER A 29 -17.64 -40.82 58.44
CA SER A 29 -16.73 -40.75 59.59
C SER A 29 -15.30 -40.43 59.18
N ALA A 30 -14.85 -40.88 58.00
CA ALA A 30 -13.53 -40.54 57.47
C ALA A 30 -13.49 -39.07 57.02
N VAL A 31 -14.57 -38.61 56.36
CA VAL A 31 -14.74 -37.20 55.98
C VAL A 31 -14.67 -36.27 57.20
N ILE A 32 -15.42 -36.58 58.26
CA ILE A 32 -15.44 -35.74 59.46
C ILE A 32 -14.07 -35.74 60.16
N ARG A 33 -13.33 -36.85 60.17
CA ARG A 33 -11.95 -36.86 60.71
C ARG A 33 -11.02 -35.99 59.88
N GLU A 34 -11.06 -36.09 58.55
CA GLU A 34 -10.22 -35.23 57.69
C GLU A 34 -10.58 -33.75 57.85
N VAL A 35 -11.86 -33.41 58.00
CA VAL A 35 -12.30 -32.03 58.27
C VAL A 35 -11.83 -31.56 59.64
N ILE A 36 -11.85 -32.41 60.66
CA ILE A 36 -11.33 -32.09 62.00
C ILE A 36 -9.81 -31.91 61.97
N ASP A 37 -9.07 -32.79 61.28
CA ASP A 37 -7.61 -32.70 61.15
C ASP A 37 -7.21 -31.43 60.37
N LEU A 38 -7.97 -31.09 59.33
CA LEU A 38 -7.78 -29.85 58.57
C LEU A 38 -8.11 -28.60 59.41
N ALA A 39 -9.17 -28.66 60.22
CA ALA A 39 -9.54 -27.59 61.13
C ALA A 39 -8.48 -27.43 62.23
N ASP A 40 -7.97 -28.52 62.80
CA ASP A 40 -6.92 -28.49 63.83
C ASP A 40 -5.61 -27.92 63.27
N ALA A 41 -5.22 -28.34 62.06
CA ALA A 41 -4.10 -27.73 61.34
C ALA A 41 -4.31 -26.22 61.07
N ALA A 42 -5.54 -25.82 60.73
CA ALA A 42 -5.91 -24.42 60.54
C ALA A 42 -5.93 -23.59 61.84
N PHE A 43 -6.29 -24.21 62.97
CA PHE A 43 -6.29 -23.57 64.29
C PHE A 43 -4.88 -23.45 64.89
N GLN A 44 -4.00 -24.41 64.60
CA GLN A 44 -2.61 -24.38 65.07
C GLN A 44 -1.76 -23.32 64.35
N ASP A 45 -2.06 -23.01 63.08
CA ASP A 45 -1.45 -21.89 62.37
C ASP A 45 -2.47 -21.19 61.43
N PRO A 46 -3.26 -20.24 61.97
CA PRO A 46 -4.23 -19.46 61.18
C PRO A 46 -3.56 -18.62 60.08
N ASP A 47 -2.29 -18.26 60.27
CA ASP A 47 -1.50 -17.53 59.28
C ASP A 47 -1.01 -18.45 58.16
N SER A 48 -0.85 -19.75 58.38
CA SER A 48 -0.59 -20.74 57.32
C SER A 48 -1.76 -20.85 56.36
N VAL A 49 -3.01 -20.90 56.85
CA VAL A 49 -4.20 -20.93 55.96
C VAL A 49 -4.36 -19.62 55.20
N LYS A 50 -4.15 -18.47 55.85
CA LYS A 50 -4.12 -17.18 55.15
C LYS A 50 -2.97 -17.09 54.15
N LYS A 51 -1.77 -17.60 54.49
CA LYS A 51 -0.62 -17.67 53.58
C LYS A 51 -0.87 -18.61 52.42
N LEU A 52 -1.56 -19.73 52.61
CA LEU A 52 -1.91 -20.69 51.58
C LEU A 52 -2.99 -20.13 50.65
N ILE A 53 -4.03 -19.49 51.18
CA ILE A 53 -5.04 -18.77 50.37
C ILE A 53 -4.40 -17.56 49.66
N SER A 54 -3.53 -16.81 50.33
CA SER A 54 -2.83 -15.66 49.72
C SER A 54 -1.76 -16.09 48.73
N GLY A 55 -1.13 -17.25 48.95
CA GLY A 55 -0.14 -17.90 48.11
C GLY A 55 -0.81 -18.43 46.85
N LEU A 56 -1.93 -19.15 46.99
CA LEU A 56 -2.80 -19.54 45.88
C LEU A 56 -3.26 -18.31 45.10
N LYS A 57 -3.71 -17.23 45.75
CA LYS A 57 -4.07 -15.98 45.05
C LYS A 57 -2.88 -15.32 44.35
N LYS A 58 -1.69 -15.29 44.97
CA LYS A 58 -0.48 -14.69 44.37
C LYS A 58 0.05 -15.54 43.21
N GLU A 59 0.10 -16.85 43.35
CA GLU A 59 0.49 -17.79 42.29
C GLU A 59 -0.52 -17.77 41.15
N GLN A 60 -1.83 -17.76 41.44
CA GLN A 60 -2.89 -17.57 40.43
C GLN A 60 -2.79 -16.22 39.72
N ASN A 61 -2.43 -15.14 40.43
CA ASN A 61 -2.20 -13.84 39.81
C ASN A 61 -0.95 -13.85 38.92
N LEU A 62 0.14 -14.50 39.33
CA LEU A 62 1.35 -14.62 38.51
C LEU A 62 1.11 -15.47 37.26
N THR A 63 0.39 -16.60 37.37
CA THR A 63 0.09 -17.47 36.23
C THR A 63 -0.94 -16.85 35.28
N SER A 64 -2.00 -16.20 35.79
CA SER A 64 -2.97 -15.49 34.95
C SER A 64 -2.37 -14.28 34.23
N LEU A 65 -1.55 -13.47 34.92
CA LEU A 65 -0.87 -12.33 34.28
C LEU A 65 0.19 -12.78 33.27
N THR A 66 0.90 -13.88 33.54
CA THR A 66 1.86 -14.46 32.58
C THR A 66 1.15 -15.01 31.35
N LEU A 67 0.00 -15.68 31.53
CA LEU A 67 -0.83 -16.14 30.44
C LEU A 67 -1.34 -14.95 29.60
N ILE A 68 -1.93 -13.94 30.23
CA ILE A 68 -2.42 -12.74 29.54
C ILE A 68 -1.27 -12.05 28.79
N TRP A 69 -0.10 -11.91 29.40
CA TRP A 69 1.09 -11.37 28.74
C TRP A 69 1.47 -12.22 27.52
N ALA A 70 1.50 -13.54 27.64
CA ALA A 70 1.83 -14.44 26.53
C ALA A 70 0.82 -14.30 25.39
N LEU A 71 -0.50 -14.31 25.70
CA LEU A 71 -1.57 -14.15 24.72
C LEU A 71 -1.50 -12.80 24.01
N LYS A 72 -1.19 -11.73 24.74
CA LYS A 72 -0.96 -10.40 24.15
C LYS A 72 0.21 -10.39 23.17
N ASN A 73 1.29 -11.12 23.46
CA ASN A 73 2.45 -11.24 22.55
C ASN A 73 2.22 -12.22 21.39
N LEU A 74 1.16 -13.04 21.46
CA LEU A 74 0.71 -13.92 20.39
C LEU A 74 -0.46 -13.30 19.58
N ALA A 75 -0.86 -12.08 19.89
CA ALA A 75 -1.98 -11.42 19.22
C ALA A 75 -1.75 -11.36 17.69
N GLY A 76 -2.77 -11.77 16.94
CA GLY A 76 -2.70 -11.81 15.48
C GLY A 76 -2.00 -13.04 14.91
N ARG A 77 -1.68 -14.04 15.74
CA ARG A 77 -1.16 -15.33 15.31
C ARG A 77 -2.17 -16.45 15.50
N LEU A 78 -2.19 -17.40 14.58
CA LEU A 78 -3.00 -18.60 14.72
C LEU A 78 -2.23 -19.75 15.37
N PRO A 79 -2.89 -20.54 16.23
CA PRO A 79 -2.34 -21.83 16.65
C PRO A 79 -2.30 -22.80 15.46
N ASP A 80 -1.28 -23.65 15.41
CA ASP A 80 -1.23 -24.74 14.44
C ASP A 80 -2.29 -25.82 14.73
N GLU A 81 -2.55 -26.67 13.74
CA GLU A 81 -3.56 -27.73 13.82
C GLU A 81 -3.35 -28.66 15.02
N TYR A 82 -2.10 -29.05 15.28
CA TYR A 82 -1.76 -29.92 16.40
C TYR A 82 -2.13 -29.27 17.73
N THR A 83 -1.84 -27.98 17.88
CA THR A 83 -2.18 -27.18 19.06
C THR A 83 -3.70 -27.09 19.25
N VAL A 84 -4.45 -26.82 18.18
CA VAL A 84 -5.92 -26.76 18.22
C VAL A 84 -6.52 -28.11 18.64
N GLN A 85 -6.04 -29.21 18.04
CA GLN A 85 -6.51 -30.55 18.37
C GLN A 85 -6.18 -30.95 19.81
N ASN A 86 -5.03 -30.57 20.34
CA ASN A 86 -4.68 -30.85 21.74
C ASN A 86 -5.54 -30.08 22.75
N ILE A 87 -5.94 -28.84 22.42
CA ILE A 87 -6.76 -28.03 23.31
C ILE A 87 -8.21 -28.55 23.33
N ILE A 88 -8.81 -28.70 22.14
CA ILE A 88 -10.21 -29.09 22.00
C ILE A 88 -10.39 -30.60 22.27
N GLY A 89 -9.48 -31.43 21.79
CA GLY A 89 -9.58 -32.89 21.80
C GLY A 89 -10.19 -33.45 20.51
N SER A 90 -9.84 -34.70 20.19
CA SER A 90 -10.26 -35.38 18.95
C SER A 90 -11.70 -35.90 18.95
N ASN A 91 -12.35 -35.96 20.12
CA ASN A 91 -13.61 -36.71 20.31
C ASN A 91 -14.87 -35.85 20.18
N ILE A 92 -14.76 -34.63 19.68
CA ILE A 92 -15.92 -33.78 19.40
C ILE A 92 -16.66 -34.37 18.20
N CYS A 93 -17.98 -34.57 18.29
CA CYS A 93 -18.80 -35.09 17.18
C CYS A 93 -19.81 -34.06 16.66
N SER A 94 -20.25 -33.14 17.52
CA SER A 94 -21.20 -32.08 17.22
C SER A 94 -20.74 -30.71 17.72
N LEU A 95 -21.40 -29.64 17.28
CA LEU A 95 -21.13 -28.29 17.79
C LEU A 95 -21.59 -28.10 19.25
N SER A 96 -22.62 -28.83 19.69
CA SER A 96 -22.99 -28.87 21.11
C SER A 96 -21.90 -29.52 21.97
N ASP A 97 -21.24 -30.58 21.48
CA ASP A 97 -20.10 -31.18 22.19
C ASP A 97 -18.94 -30.19 22.28
N LEU A 98 -18.71 -29.44 21.20
CA LEU A 98 -17.70 -28.38 21.15
C LEU A 98 -18.02 -27.28 22.18
N GLU A 99 -19.26 -26.79 22.22
CA GLU A 99 -19.70 -25.78 23.18
C GLU A 99 -19.54 -26.25 24.63
N GLY A 100 -19.93 -27.50 24.92
CA GLY A 100 -19.76 -28.11 26.23
C GLY A 100 -18.28 -28.15 26.63
N ARG A 101 -17.43 -28.70 25.76
CA ARG A 101 -15.98 -28.78 25.99
C ARG A 101 -15.32 -27.41 26.20
N LEU A 102 -15.72 -26.41 25.42
CA LEU A 102 -15.17 -25.06 25.53
C LEU A 102 -15.62 -24.35 26.81
N ASN A 103 -16.85 -24.57 27.27
CA ASN A 103 -17.30 -24.04 28.55
C ASN A 103 -16.67 -24.79 29.74
N GLU A 104 -16.39 -26.08 29.62
CA GLU A 104 -15.59 -26.82 30.61
C GLU A 104 -14.20 -26.20 30.75
N LEU A 105 -13.51 -25.95 29.62
CA LEU A 105 -12.23 -25.23 29.59
C LEU A 105 -12.37 -23.82 30.17
N GLY A 106 -13.42 -23.10 29.78
CA GLY A 106 -13.70 -21.73 30.23
C GLY A 106 -13.89 -21.61 31.74
N ASN A 107 -14.39 -22.67 32.39
CA ASN A 107 -14.57 -22.74 33.85
C ASN A 107 -13.29 -23.08 34.62
N GLU A 108 -12.18 -23.44 33.93
CA GLU A 108 -10.90 -23.61 34.60
C GLU A 108 -10.34 -22.26 35.08
N ILE A 109 -9.55 -22.30 36.17
CA ILE A 109 -9.12 -21.15 37.00
C ILE A 109 -8.49 -19.99 36.21
N TYR A 110 -8.01 -20.23 34.99
CA TYR A 110 -7.23 -19.26 34.21
C TYR A 110 -7.93 -18.69 32.98
N TRP A 111 -8.99 -19.34 32.48
CA TRP A 111 -9.65 -18.92 31.25
C TRP A 111 -10.76 -17.92 31.53
N ASP A 112 -11.68 -18.26 32.45
CA ASP A 112 -12.81 -17.40 32.85
C ASP A 112 -13.58 -16.88 31.63
N LEU A 113 -13.97 -17.84 30.79
CA LEU A 113 -14.64 -17.65 29.50
C LEU A 113 -15.98 -18.37 29.49
N SER A 114 -16.92 -17.83 28.73
CA SER A 114 -18.15 -18.51 28.32
C SER A 114 -18.28 -18.45 26.81
N VAL A 115 -18.58 -19.61 26.23
CA VAL A 115 -18.78 -19.78 24.79
C VAL A 115 -20.22 -20.16 24.54
N LYS A 116 -20.84 -19.49 23.56
CA LYS A 116 -22.15 -19.84 23.03
C LYS A 116 -22.03 -20.11 21.54
N ILE A 117 -22.58 -21.22 21.09
CA ILE A 117 -22.57 -21.63 19.68
C ILE A 117 -24.02 -21.73 19.21
N CYS A 118 -24.37 -21.00 18.15
CA CYS A 118 -25.72 -20.96 17.60
C CYS A 118 -25.67 -21.40 16.13
N PRO A 119 -25.69 -22.71 15.86
CA PRO A 119 -25.71 -23.24 14.49
C PRO A 119 -27.13 -23.41 13.95
N ASP A 120 -27.24 -23.42 12.63
CA ASP A 120 -28.42 -23.91 11.92
C ASP A 120 -28.59 -25.44 12.01
N ASN A 121 -27.48 -26.19 12.01
CA ASN A 121 -27.44 -27.64 12.18
C ASN A 121 -26.25 -28.05 13.05
N ASN A 122 -26.50 -28.92 14.03
CA ASN A 122 -25.52 -29.29 15.05
C ASN A 122 -24.38 -30.20 14.54
N ILE A 123 -24.60 -30.93 13.44
CA ILE A 123 -23.65 -31.94 12.92
C ILE A 123 -23.05 -31.48 11.58
N GLN A 124 -23.87 -30.91 10.71
CA GLN A 124 -23.47 -30.42 9.39
C GLN A 124 -23.92 -28.96 9.22
N PRO A 125 -23.30 -28.02 9.95
CA PRO A 125 -23.69 -26.62 9.89
C PRO A 125 -23.43 -26.01 8.50
N GLU A 126 -24.33 -25.15 8.05
CA GLU A 126 -24.06 -24.23 6.94
C GLU A 126 -23.77 -22.81 7.43
N ASN A 127 -24.36 -22.42 8.56
CA ASN A 127 -24.14 -21.13 9.19
C ASN A 127 -24.09 -21.27 10.71
N VAL A 128 -23.07 -20.67 11.33
CA VAL A 128 -22.87 -20.70 12.77
C VAL A 128 -22.49 -19.32 13.28
N ASN A 129 -23.22 -18.84 14.28
CA ASN A 129 -22.81 -17.71 15.10
C ASN A 129 -22.08 -18.23 16.35
N PHE A 130 -20.88 -17.70 16.58
CA PHE A 130 -20.09 -17.96 17.77
C PHE A 130 -20.01 -16.69 18.61
N THR A 131 -20.26 -16.82 19.90
CA THR A 131 -20.07 -15.74 20.86
C THR A 131 -19.15 -16.22 21.98
N VAL A 132 -18.02 -15.55 22.15
CA VAL A 132 -17.04 -15.80 23.22
C VAL A 132 -17.02 -14.58 24.13
N THR A 133 -17.39 -14.76 25.39
CA THR A 133 -17.38 -13.70 26.41
C THR A 133 -16.46 -14.07 27.56
N GLY A 134 -15.84 -13.08 28.18
CA GLY A 134 -14.92 -13.30 29.29
C GLY A 134 -14.54 -12.02 30.01
N LYS A 135 -13.54 -12.10 30.89
CA LYS A 135 -13.00 -10.92 31.59
C LYS A 135 -11.84 -10.24 30.86
N ASN A 136 -11.17 -10.94 29.94
CA ASN A 136 -9.99 -10.42 29.23
C ASN A 136 -10.15 -10.53 27.70
N PRO A 137 -9.91 -9.44 26.95
CA PRO A 137 -10.06 -9.42 25.49
C PRO A 137 -9.06 -10.31 24.74
N ASP A 138 -7.82 -10.42 25.22
CA ASP A 138 -6.77 -11.25 24.62
C ASP A 138 -7.14 -12.74 24.74
N THR A 139 -7.67 -13.14 25.90
CA THR A 139 -8.18 -14.50 26.13
C THR A 139 -9.37 -14.82 25.22
N CYS A 140 -10.35 -13.91 25.13
CA CYS A 140 -11.49 -14.08 24.22
C CYS A 140 -11.03 -14.20 22.76
N ARG A 141 -10.10 -13.34 22.33
CA ARG A 141 -9.57 -13.37 20.95
C ARG A 141 -8.83 -14.66 20.65
N PHE A 142 -7.99 -15.12 21.57
CA PHE A 142 -7.27 -16.39 21.41
C PHE A 142 -8.23 -17.56 21.32
N MET A 143 -9.21 -17.64 22.21
CA MET A 143 -10.20 -18.72 22.17
C MET A 143 -11.06 -18.67 20.90
N SER A 144 -11.48 -17.49 20.46
CA SER A 144 -12.17 -17.33 19.16
C SER A 144 -11.32 -17.82 18.00
N SER A 145 -9.99 -17.58 18.01
CA SER A 145 -9.10 -18.07 16.96
C SER A 145 -8.98 -19.60 16.94
N ILE A 146 -8.96 -20.25 18.11
CA ILE A 146 -8.98 -21.71 18.24
C ILE A 146 -10.28 -22.28 17.67
N ILE A 147 -11.42 -21.69 18.06
CA ILE A 147 -12.75 -22.10 17.61
C ILE A 147 -12.87 -21.95 16.09
N ALA A 148 -12.47 -20.79 15.55
CA ALA A 148 -12.53 -20.52 14.12
C ALA A 148 -11.64 -21.48 13.32
N THR A 149 -10.42 -21.75 13.80
CA THR A 149 -9.49 -22.68 13.15
C THR A 149 -10.06 -24.10 13.13
N PHE A 150 -10.58 -24.58 14.27
CA PHE A 150 -11.23 -25.89 14.36
C PHE A 150 -12.46 -26.00 13.45
N ALA A 151 -13.32 -24.98 13.46
CA ALA A 151 -14.52 -24.92 12.65
C ALA A 151 -14.21 -24.91 11.14
N ALA A 152 -13.18 -24.17 10.73
CA ALA A 152 -12.71 -24.15 9.35
C ALA A 152 -12.17 -25.52 8.90
N GLN A 153 -11.39 -26.20 9.74
CA GLN A 153 -10.81 -27.50 9.40
C GLN A 153 -11.85 -28.62 9.36
N LYS A 154 -12.70 -28.69 10.39
CA LYS A 154 -13.63 -29.81 10.56
C LYS A 154 -14.92 -29.66 9.77
N TYR A 155 -15.48 -28.46 9.71
CA TYR A 155 -16.79 -28.19 9.12
C TYR A 155 -16.69 -27.36 7.83
N LYS A 156 -15.48 -26.97 7.40
CA LYS A 156 -15.24 -26.15 6.20
C LYS A 156 -15.98 -24.79 6.25
N LEU A 157 -16.06 -24.22 7.45
CA LEU A 157 -16.69 -22.92 7.68
C LEU A 157 -15.69 -21.79 7.44
N SER A 158 -16.09 -20.76 6.71
CA SER A 158 -15.33 -19.52 6.45
C SER A 158 -15.85 -18.38 7.32
N VAL A 159 -14.97 -17.54 7.86
CA VAL A 159 -15.36 -16.35 8.63
C VAL A 159 -16.01 -15.33 7.70
N SER A 160 -17.23 -14.92 8.00
CA SER A 160 -17.98 -13.93 7.20
C SER A 160 -18.00 -12.55 7.85
N ASP A 161 -18.09 -12.49 9.17
CA ASP A 161 -18.14 -11.25 9.94
C ASP A 161 -17.55 -11.48 11.34
N ILE A 162 -16.90 -10.45 11.87
CA ILE A 162 -16.32 -10.46 13.22
C ILE A 162 -16.55 -9.12 13.91
N LYS A 163 -16.97 -9.20 15.17
CA LYS A 163 -17.21 -8.05 16.03
C LYS A 163 -16.53 -8.29 17.38
N ILE A 164 -15.50 -7.50 17.67
CA ILE A 164 -14.79 -7.54 18.94
C ILE A 164 -15.14 -6.27 19.72
N ILE A 165 -15.82 -6.42 20.84
CA ILE A 165 -16.15 -5.31 21.75
C ILE A 165 -15.75 -5.71 23.16
N ASN A 166 -14.84 -4.94 23.76
CA ASN A 166 -14.32 -5.22 25.10
C ASN A 166 -13.84 -6.67 25.20
N ALA A 167 -14.25 -7.41 26.23
CA ALA A 167 -13.97 -8.83 26.41
C ALA A 167 -15.07 -9.72 25.82
N SER A 168 -15.61 -9.35 24.66
CA SER A 168 -16.56 -10.14 23.88
C SER A 168 -16.12 -10.20 22.43
N CYS A 169 -16.12 -11.40 21.86
CA CYS A 169 -15.88 -11.65 20.45
C CYS A 169 -17.06 -12.42 19.88
N GLU A 170 -17.80 -11.79 18.99
CA GLU A 170 -18.89 -12.39 18.24
C GLU A 170 -18.45 -12.52 16.78
N PHE A 171 -18.62 -13.70 16.19
CA PHE A 171 -18.27 -13.91 14.79
C PHE A 171 -19.18 -14.93 14.13
N ASN A 172 -19.46 -14.71 12.85
CA ASN A 172 -20.26 -15.59 12.03
C ASN A 172 -19.36 -16.37 11.09
N MET A 173 -19.66 -17.65 10.90
CA MET A 173 -18.99 -18.48 9.91
C MET A 173 -20.00 -19.21 9.04
N ILE A 174 -19.73 -19.23 7.74
CA ILE A 174 -20.61 -19.81 6.72
C ILE A 174 -19.82 -20.86 5.95
N LYS A 175 -20.46 -21.97 5.60
CA LYS A 175 -19.85 -23.04 4.81
C LYS A 175 -19.30 -22.50 3.50
N GLY A 176 -18.01 -22.74 3.29
CA GLY A 176 -17.27 -22.31 2.13
C GLY A 176 -16.53 -23.45 1.46
N GLU A 177 -15.78 -23.12 0.42
CA GLU A 177 -14.81 -24.01 -0.18
C GLU A 177 -13.62 -24.22 0.77
N GLU A 178 -13.02 -25.41 0.73
CA GLU A 178 -11.99 -25.84 1.68
C GLU A 178 -10.78 -24.89 1.73
N ASP A 179 -10.30 -24.45 0.55
CA ASP A 179 -9.19 -23.50 0.43
C ASP A 179 -9.53 -22.09 0.93
N ARG A 180 -10.82 -21.74 0.95
CA ARG A 180 -11.28 -20.42 1.38
C ARG A 180 -11.51 -20.35 2.90
N ALA A 181 -11.88 -21.46 3.52
CA ALA A 181 -12.18 -21.54 4.95
C ALA A 181 -10.99 -21.06 5.79
N LEU A 182 -9.83 -21.70 5.67
CA LEU A 182 -8.62 -21.31 6.42
C LEU A 182 -8.13 -19.91 6.07
N LYS A 183 -8.21 -19.52 4.79
CA LYS A 183 -7.80 -18.19 4.34
C LYS A 183 -8.56 -17.08 5.08
N THR A 184 -9.89 -17.21 5.21
CA THR A 184 -10.69 -16.21 5.95
C THR A 184 -10.38 -16.20 7.45
N VAL A 185 -9.95 -17.32 8.05
CA VAL A 185 -9.49 -17.36 9.45
C VAL A 185 -8.18 -16.59 9.59
N VAL A 186 -7.21 -16.79 8.69
CA VAL A 186 -5.94 -16.04 8.66
C VAL A 186 -6.20 -14.55 8.50
N GLU A 187 -7.07 -14.15 7.57
CA GLU A 187 -7.41 -12.73 7.33
C GLU A 187 -8.00 -12.02 8.56
N ASN A 188 -8.75 -12.72 9.42
CA ASN A 188 -9.44 -12.13 10.57
C ASN A 188 -8.69 -12.29 11.90
N PHE A 189 -8.09 -13.45 12.14
CA PHE A 189 -7.45 -13.81 13.40
C PHE A 189 -5.92 -13.94 13.29
N GLY A 190 -5.40 -14.31 12.11
CA GLY A 190 -3.98 -14.55 11.83
C GLY A 190 -3.25 -13.43 11.07
N TYR A 191 -3.71 -12.18 11.19
CA TYR A 191 -3.21 -11.04 10.41
C TYR A 191 -1.71 -10.71 10.59
N MET A 192 -1.02 -11.33 11.55
CA MET A 192 0.43 -11.22 11.78
C MET A 192 1.20 -12.51 11.49
N ASP A 193 0.55 -13.60 11.05
CA ASP A 193 1.20 -14.91 10.86
C ASP A 193 2.38 -14.82 9.88
N ASP A 194 2.17 -14.20 8.72
CA ASP A 194 3.22 -14.02 7.71
C ASP A 194 4.37 -13.15 8.23
N ALA A 195 4.05 -12.08 8.94
CA ALA A 195 5.05 -11.18 9.50
C ALA A 195 5.94 -11.88 10.53
N PHE A 196 5.36 -12.58 11.50
CA PHE A 196 6.14 -13.33 12.50
C PHE A 196 6.89 -14.51 11.88
N SER A 197 6.28 -15.22 10.92
CA SER A 197 6.96 -16.28 10.17
C SER A 197 8.24 -15.74 9.52
N GLU A 198 8.19 -14.55 8.90
CA GLU A 198 9.37 -13.91 8.30
C GLU A 198 10.37 -13.38 9.35
N LEU A 199 9.88 -12.84 10.48
CA LEU A 199 10.72 -12.43 11.61
C LEU A 199 11.58 -13.60 12.12
N TYR A 200 10.97 -14.78 12.28
CA TYR A 200 11.67 -15.98 12.76
C TYR A 200 12.58 -16.61 11.70
N LYS A 201 12.30 -16.46 10.41
CA LYS A 201 13.17 -16.96 9.33
C LYS A 201 14.49 -16.20 9.24
N LYS A 202 14.50 -14.90 9.53
CA LYS A 202 15.67 -14.01 9.38
C LYS A 202 15.89 -13.09 10.58
N PRO A 203 16.05 -13.62 11.81
CA PRO A 203 16.09 -12.81 13.02
C PRO A 203 17.21 -11.76 13.00
N GLY A 204 18.41 -12.12 12.55
CA GLY A 204 19.55 -11.19 12.48
C GLY A 204 19.33 -10.00 11.55
N PHE A 205 18.56 -10.16 10.47
CA PHE A 205 18.17 -9.06 9.59
C PHE A 205 17.21 -8.12 10.33
N TRP A 206 16.17 -8.68 10.94
CA TRP A 206 15.13 -7.89 11.59
C TRP A 206 15.60 -7.17 12.85
N THR A 207 16.50 -7.78 13.63
CA THR A 207 17.11 -7.13 14.82
C THR A 207 17.96 -5.92 14.47
N ILE A 208 18.38 -5.77 13.20
CA ILE A 208 19.11 -4.59 12.73
C ILE A 208 18.14 -3.60 12.09
N ILE A 209 17.27 -4.05 11.20
CA ILE A 209 16.45 -3.14 10.39
C ILE A 209 15.35 -2.46 11.23
N VAL A 210 14.72 -3.17 12.17
CA VAL A 210 13.63 -2.61 12.99
C VAL A 210 14.11 -1.43 13.84
N PRO A 211 15.24 -1.52 14.59
CA PRO A 211 15.80 -0.37 15.27
C PRO A 211 16.12 0.80 14.35
N ILE A 212 16.66 0.55 13.14
CA ILE A 212 16.95 1.62 12.18
C ILE A 212 15.66 2.34 11.78
N TYR A 213 14.59 1.61 11.44
CA TYR A 213 13.28 2.22 11.14
C TYR A 213 12.75 3.06 12.31
N ILE A 214 12.88 2.58 13.55
CA ILE A 214 12.48 3.33 14.74
C ILE A 214 13.31 4.60 14.91
N MET A 215 14.64 4.50 14.79
CA MET A 215 15.56 5.64 14.91
C MET A 215 15.33 6.70 13.84
N MET A 216 14.92 6.28 12.64
CA MET A 216 14.59 7.16 11.53
C MET A 216 13.14 7.65 11.57
N ASN A 217 12.38 7.36 12.65
CA ASN A 217 10.96 7.71 12.78
C ASN A 217 10.12 7.25 11.57
N TYR A 218 10.47 6.09 11.00
CA TYR A 218 9.88 5.53 9.79
C TYR A 218 10.00 6.42 8.53
N GLU A 219 10.87 7.44 8.55
CA GLU A 219 11.21 8.27 7.38
C GLU A 219 12.26 7.59 6.50
N MET A 220 11.99 6.34 6.13
CA MET A 220 12.84 5.54 5.26
C MET A 220 12.06 5.06 4.04
N VAL A 221 12.71 5.13 2.88
CA VAL A 221 12.16 4.58 1.65
C VAL A 221 12.62 3.14 1.47
N ALA A 222 11.68 2.19 1.42
CA ALA A 222 11.95 0.78 1.14
C ALA A 222 11.80 0.50 -0.37
N ILE A 223 12.92 0.46 -1.10
CA ILE A 223 12.90 0.11 -2.53
C ILE A 223 13.62 -1.20 -2.83
N PRO A 224 13.17 -1.97 -3.84
CA PRO A 224 13.91 -3.12 -4.32
C PRO A 224 15.30 -2.73 -4.80
N ARG A 225 16.27 -3.62 -4.56
CA ARG A 225 17.67 -3.40 -4.99
C ARG A 225 17.81 -3.09 -6.48
N HIS A 226 17.04 -3.75 -7.34
CA HIS A 226 17.10 -3.50 -8.79
C HIS A 226 16.60 -2.10 -9.15
N LEU A 227 15.54 -1.62 -8.49
CA LEU A 227 15.04 -0.26 -8.68
C LEU A 227 16.07 0.76 -8.20
N PHE A 228 16.72 0.52 -7.05
CA PHE A 228 17.81 1.36 -6.56
C PHE A 228 18.98 1.45 -7.57
N VAL A 229 19.40 0.31 -8.14
CA VAL A 229 20.46 0.28 -9.16
C VAL A 229 20.07 1.01 -10.43
N ASP A 230 18.82 0.89 -10.88
CA ASP A 230 18.30 1.60 -12.05
C ASP A 230 18.30 3.12 -11.84
N ILE A 231 17.87 3.57 -10.65
CA ILE A 231 17.90 4.98 -10.23
C ILE A 231 19.34 5.51 -10.26
N LEU A 232 20.30 4.79 -9.67
CA LEU A 232 21.72 5.18 -9.69
C LEU A 232 22.31 5.20 -11.10
N SER A 233 21.76 4.41 -12.03
CA SER A 233 22.21 4.35 -13.42
C SER A 233 21.57 5.42 -14.32
N GLY A 234 20.68 6.25 -13.78
CA GLY A 234 19.93 7.25 -14.56
C GLY A 234 18.97 6.65 -15.60
N LYS A 235 18.61 5.38 -15.46
CA LYS A 235 17.72 4.68 -16.39
C LYS A 235 16.28 4.75 -15.90
N THR A 236 15.36 5.17 -16.77
CA THR A 236 13.91 5.01 -16.56
C THR A 236 13.55 3.54 -16.76
N THR A 237 13.08 2.87 -15.70
CA THR A 237 12.95 1.40 -15.67
C THR A 237 11.52 0.92 -15.87
N HIS A 238 11.36 -0.11 -16.72
CA HIS A 238 10.11 -0.85 -16.88
C HIS A 238 9.77 -1.73 -15.67
N LYS A 239 10.71 -1.92 -14.72
CA LYS A 239 10.55 -2.85 -13.59
C LYS A 239 9.96 -2.22 -12.33
N ILE A 240 9.61 -0.94 -12.38
CA ILE A 240 9.03 -0.22 -11.23
C ILE A 240 7.71 -0.84 -10.74
N THR A 241 7.06 -1.62 -11.61
CA THR A 241 5.81 -2.33 -11.35
C THR A 241 5.98 -3.63 -10.58
N THR A 242 7.19 -4.18 -10.45
CA THR A 242 7.42 -5.50 -9.84
C THR A 242 6.87 -5.58 -8.41
N CYS A 243 7.03 -4.54 -7.60
CA CYS A 243 6.43 -4.50 -6.26
C CYS A 243 4.91 -4.54 -6.29
N ILE A 244 4.30 -3.79 -7.21
CA ILE A 244 2.85 -3.74 -7.36
C ILE A 244 2.33 -5.10 -7.80
N GLU A 245 2.94 -5.71 -8.81
CA GLU A 245 2.53 -7.02 -9.33
C GLU A 245 2.67 -8.13 -8.29
N ARG A 246 3.74 -8.10 -7.49
CA ARG A 246 3.95 -9.04 -6.39
C ARG A 246 2.95 -8.83 -5.25
N TYR A 247 2.64 -7.58 -4.91
CA TYR A 247 1.68 -7.23 -3.88
C TYR A 247 0.25 -7.58 -4.30
N CYS A 248 -0.10 -7.36 -5.57
CA CYS A 248 -1.42 -7.63 -6.12
C CYS A 248 -1.62 -9.10 -6.52
N GLY A 249 -0.54 -9.83 -6.83
CA GLY A 249 -0.60 -11.20 -7.33
C GLY A 249 -0.93 -11.33 -8.83
N TYR A 250 -1.06 -10.20 -9.54
CA TYR A 250 -1.44 -10.14 -10.95
C TYR A 250 -0.51 -9.19 -11.72
N PRO A 251 -0.30 -9.44 -13.03
CA PRO A 251 0.32 -8.46 -13.92
C PRO A 251 -0.42 -7.12 -13.87
N ILE A 252 0.32 -6.00 -13.96
CA ILE A 252 -0.25 -4.67 -13.73
C ILE A 252 -1.41 -4.32 -14.67
N ASN A 253 -1.40 -4.85 -15.89
CA ASN A 253 -2.43 -4.63 -16.90
C ASN A 253 -3.73 -5.43 -16.68
N GLN A 254 -3.74 -6.38 -15.74
CA GLN A 254 -4.92 -7.18 -15.39
C GLN A 254 -5.64 -6.66 -14.14
N ILE A 255 -5.06 -5.66 -13.44
CA ILE A 255 -5.63 -5.13 -12.21
C ILE A 255 -6.72 -4.10 -12.55
N PRO A 256 -7.96 -4.27 -12.07
CA PRO A 256 -9.02 -3.27 -12.24
C PRO A 256 -8.60 -1.91 -11.69
N SER A 257 -8.87 -0.83 -12.44
CA SER A 257 -8.28 0.48 -12.12
C SER A 257 -8.66 1.07 -10.76
N GLU A 258 -9.87 0.82 -10.25
CA GLU A 258 -10.28 1.31 -8.93
C GLU A 258 -9.50 0.62 -7.81
N ASP A 259 -9.38 -0.71 -7.89
CA ASP A 259 -8.60 -1.52 -6.95
C ASP A 259 -7.09 -1.22 -7.05
N PHE A 260 -6.61 -0.99 -8.28
CA PHE A 260 -5.22 -0.64 -8.55
C PHE A 260 -4.79 0.62 -7.80
N LEU A 261 -5.55 1.71 -7.88
CA LEU A 261 -5.19 2.97 -7.23
C LEU A 261 -5.17 2.85 -5.71
N ILE A 262 -6.11 2.12 -5.12
CA ILE A 262 -6.17 1.85 -3.68
C ILE A 262 -4.93 1.06 -3.25
N LYS A 263 -4.57 0.00 -3.99
CA LYS A 263 -3.37 -0.81 -3.68
C LYS A 263 -2.07 -0.02 -3.85
N VAL A 264 -1.96 0.79 -4.89
CA VAL A 264 -0.80 1.67 -5.11
C VAL A 264 -0.66 2.68 -3.98
N LYS A 265 -1.77 3.31 -3.55
CA LYS A 265 -1.79 4.21 -2.39
C LYS A 265 -1.23 3.49 -1.15
N ILE A 266 -1.82 2.37 -0.76
CA ILE A 266 -1.40 1.61 0.44
C ILE A 266 0.07 1.22 0.35
N LEU A 267 0.49 0.63 -0.78
CA LEU A 267 1.85 0.14 -0.96
C LEU A 267 2.88 1.27 -0.86
N PHE A 268 2.68 2.37 -1.59
CA PHE A 268 3.67 3.45 -1.66
C PHE A 268 3.70 4.34 -0.42
N GLN A 269 2.60 4.43 0.33
CA GLN A 269 2.62 4.95 1.69
C GLN A 269 3.43 4.04 2.62
N THR A 270 3.20 2.73 2.55
CA THR A 270 3.86 1.74 3.42
C THR A 270 5.38 1.70 3.20
N ILE A 271 5.84 1.85 1.96
CA ILE A 271 7.28 1.88 1.65
C ILE A 271 7.91 3.28 1.76
N GLY A 272 7.15 4.29 2.19
CA GLY A 272 7.67 5.65 2.44
C GLY A 272 7.98 6.47 1.18
N LEU A 273 7.48 6.07 0.00
CA LEU A 273 7.66 6.87 -1.22
C LEU A 273 6.75 8.09 -1.28
N ILE A 274 5.59 8.03 -0.62
CA ILE A 274 4.62 9.12 -0.55
C ILE A 274 4.07 9.23 0.87
N GLU A 275 3.57 10.39 1.25
CA GLU A 275 2.83 10.54 2.51
C GLU A 275 1.38 10.10 2.34
N ASP A 276 0.74 10.58 1.28
CA ASP A 276 -0.65 10.28 0.98
C ASP A 276 -0.98 10.44 -0.50
N MET A 277 -2.13 9.89 -0.88
CA MET A 277 -2.70 10.02 -2.21
C MET A 277 -4.22 10.25 -2.12
N ASP A 278 -4.67 11.38 -2.66
CA ASP A 278 -6.09 11.65 -2.86
C ASP A 278 -6.52 11.13 -4.22
N ILE A 279 -7.52 10.25 -4.23
CA ILE A 279 -8.05 9.63 -5.44
C ILE A 279 -9.41 10.26 -5.75
N ASN A 280 -9.46 11.10 -6.79
CA ASN A 280 -10.67 11.75 -7.28
C ASN A 280 -11.07 11.20 -8.66
N LYS A 281 -12.31 11.44 -9.08
CA LYS A 281 -12.78 11.05 -10.43
C LYS A 281 -12.03 11.84 -11.51
N GLY A 282 -10.93 11.27 -12.01
CA GLY A 282 -10.12 11.82 -13.10
C GLY A 282 -8.89 12.62 -12.66
N SER A 283 -8.60 12.74 -11.37
CA SER A 283 -7.37 13.34 -10.87
C SER A 283 -6.84 12.61 -9.64
N LEU A 284 -5.52 12.58 -9.51
CA LEU A 284 -4.81 12.07 -8.34
C LEU A 284 -3.95 13.19 -7.78
N ILE A 285 -3.94 13.35 -6.46
CA ILE A 285 -3.05 14.29 -5.77
C ILE A 285 -2.14 13.45 -4.89
N ILE A 286 -0.84 13.54 -5.13
CA ILE A 286 0.18 12.81 -4.38
C ILE A 286 0.89 13.79 -3.47
N HIS A 287 0.90 13.51 -2.17
CA HIS A 287 1.59 14.30 -1.15
C HIS A 287 2.95 13.67 -0.84
N HIS A 288 3.99 14.47 -0.75
CA HIS A 288 5.36 14.00 -0.50
C HIS A 288 6.19 14.98 0.31
N ARG A 289 7.28 14.49 0.94
CA ARG A 289 8.27 15.30 1.68
C ARG A 289 9.55 15.63 0.91
N PHE A 290 9.65 15.25 -0.37
CA PHE A 290 10.86 15.54 -1.15
C PHE A 290 11.03 17.03 -1.40
N THR A 291 12.23 17.55 -1.19
CA THR A 291 12.61 18.96 -1.46
C THR A 291 13.43 19.13 -2.73
N ASN A 292 14.05 18.06 -3.22
CA ASN A 292 14.85 18.08 -4.44
C ASN A 292 13.95 18.00 -5.68
N SER A 293 14.00 19.02 -6.54
CA SER A 293 13.14 19.13 -7.73
C SER A 293 13.35 18.01 -8.76
N GLU A 294 14.56 17.46 -8.88
CA GLU A 294 14.84 16.31 -9.75
C GLU A 294 14.19 15.04 -9.21
N ALA A 295 14.24 14.83 -7.88
CA ALA A 295 13.58 13.71 -7.22
C ALA A 295 12.05 13.79 -7.35
N ILE A 296 11.49 14.99 -7.20
CA ILE A 296 10.04 15.22 -7.40
C ILE A 296 9.65 14.92 -8.85
N GLY A 297 10.45 15.39 -9.82
CA GLY A 297 10.25 15.09 -11.24
C GLY A 297 10.35 13.60 -11.56
N TRP A 298 11.31 12.90 -10.95
CA TRP A 298 11.44 11.45 -11.06
C TRP A 298 10.20 10.72 -10.51
N LEU A 299 9.73 11.13 -9.33
CA LEU A 299 8.54 10.56 -8.69
C LEU A 299 7.30 10.75 -9.58
N ALA A 300 7.11 11.95 -10.13
CA ALA A 300 6.01 12.24 -11.05
C ALA A 300 6.05 11.33 -12.29
N ASN A 301 7.22 11.19 -12.91
CA ASN A 301 7.42 10.30 -14.07
C ASN A 301 7.19 8.83 -13.73
N MET A 302 7.62 8.38 -12.54
CA MET A 302 7.35 7.03 -12.05
C MET A 302 5.84 6.75 -11.99
N PHE A 303 5.06 7.66 -11.40
CA PHE A 303 3.61 7.46 -11.31
C PHE A 303 2.93 7.50 -12.67
N GLU A 304 3.32 8.42 -13.56
CA GLU A 304 2.84 8.44 -14.94
C GLU A 304 3.07 7.09 -15.63
N GLU A 305 4.27 6.51 -15.47
CA GLU A 305 4.65 5.22 -16.06
C GLU A 305 3.81 4.07 -15.52
N ILE A 306 3.67 3.99 -14.19
CA ILE A 306 2.90 2.96 -13.50
C ILE A 306 1.44 2.98 -13.97
N LEU A 307 0.83 4.16 -14.02
CA LEU A 307 -0.55 4.33 -14.49
C LEU A 307 -0.69 3.94 -15.96
N ARG A 308 0.31 4.28 -16.78
CA ARG A 308 0.36 3.95 -18.21
C ARG A 308 0.40 2.44 -18.44
N GLN A 309 1.16 1.71 -17.65
CA GLN A 309 1.21 0.24 -17.72
C GLN A 309 -0.10 -0.43 -17.25
N ASN A 310 -0.87 0.22 -16.37
CA ASN A 310 -2.25 -0.19 -16.05
C ASN A 310 -3.28 0.23 -17.15
N GLY A 311 -2.85 0.90 -18.22
CA GLY A 311 -3.70 1.32 -19.34
C GLY A 311 -4.31 2.72 -19.19
N GLN A 312 -3.92 3.48 -18.17
CA GLN A 312 -4.39 4.84 -17.93
C GLN A 312 -3.32 5.88 -18.25
N THR A 313 -3.68 6.97 -18.91
CA THR A 313 -2.72 8.03 -19.24
C THR A 313 -3.03 9.28 -18.43
N TYR A 314 -2.03 9.77 -17.71
CA TYR A 314 -2.11 10.99 -16.91
C TYR A 314 -1.00 11.95 -17.35
N ASN A 315 -1.19 13.23 -17.03
CA ASN A 315 -0.12 14.20 -17.05
C ASN A 315 0.04 14.79 -15.66
N SER A 316 1.28 14.92 -15.21
CA SER A 316 1.65 15.50 -13.93
C SER A 316 1.82 17.01 -14.00
N ILE A 317 1.48 17.65 -12.89
CA ILE A 317 1.83 19.03 -12.56
C ILE A 317 2.57 18.95 -11.23
N ILE A 318 3.81 19.43 -11.23
CA ILE A 318 4.71 19.35 -10.07
C ILE A 318 4.57 20.64 -9.25
N GLY A 319 4.25 20.49 -7.97
CA GLY A 319 4.34 21.52 -6.94
C GLY A 319 5.46 21.22 -5.95
N GLU A 320 5.59 22.05 -4.91
CA GLU A 320 6.65 21.93 -3.91
C GLU A 320 6.49 20.69 -3.01
N ASN A 321 5.26 20.39 -2.57
CA ASN A 321 4.95 19.24 -1.70
C ASN A 321 3.86 18.33 -2.28
N ILE A 322 3.43 18.61 -3.51
CA ILE A 322 2.33 17.90 -4.17
C ILE A 322 2.64 17.62 -5.63
N ILE A 323 2.18 16.48 -6.13
CA ILE A 323 2.14 16.16 -7.56
C ILE A 323 0.68 15.91 -7.93
N ILE A 324 0.17 16.69 -8.89
CA ILE A 324 -1.21 16.56 -9.38
C ILE A 324 -1.19 15.83 -10.72
N LEU A 325 -1.77 14.63 -10.76
CA LEU A 325 -1.94 13.85 -11.99
C LEU A 325 -3.37 14.04 -12.52
N LYS A 326 -3.50 14.54 -13.75
CA LYS A 326 -4.80 14.70 -14.42
C LYS A 326 -4.95 13.67 -15.54
N LYS A 327 -6.08 12.95 -15.54
CA LYS A 327 -6.37 11.92 -16.54
C LYS A 327 -6.55 12.56 -17.92
N LEU A 328 -5.93 11.96 -18.92
CA LEU A 328 -5.99 12.43 -20.29
C LEU A 328 -7.11 11.71 -21.09
N PRO A 329 -7.80 12.41 -22.00
CA PRO A 329 -8.77 11.81 -22.91
C PRO A 329 -8.10 10.87 -23.95
N GLU A 330 -8.86 9.96 -24.56
CA GLU A 330 -8.30 8.96 -25.51
C GLU A 330 -7.51 9.58 -26.67
N VAL A 331 -7.95 10.73 -27.20
CA VAL A 331 -7.23 11.44 -28.27
C VAL A 331 -5.83 11.88 -27.81
N SER A 332 -5.70 12.30 -26.56
CA SER A 332 -4.40 12.62 -25.96
C SER A 332 -3.50 11.38 -25.82
N LYS A 333 -4.05 10.17 -25.64
CA LYS A 333 -3.25 8.93 -25.60
C LYS A 333 -2.58 8.64 -26.93
N ILE A 334 -3.31 8.84 -28.04
CA ILE A 334 -2.77 8.65 -29.40
C ILE A 334 -1.60 9.64 -29.62
N LEU A 335 -1.75 10.87 -29.17
CA LEU A 335 -0.71 11.90 -29.29
C LEU A 335 0.55 11.57 -28.48
N VAL A 336 0.39 11.09 -27.23
CA VAL A 336 1.53 10.66 -26.40
C VAL A 336 2.27 9.48 -27.05
N ARG A 337 1.55 8.48 -27.57
CA ARG A 337 2.17 7.36 -28.29
C ARG A 337 2.94 7.81 -29.54
N LEU A 338 2.36 8.71 -30.34
CA LEU A 338 3.04 9.27 -31.52
C LEU A 338 4.34 10.01 -31.16
N ALA A 339 4.38 10.67 -30.00
CA ALA A 339 5.58 11.32 -29.50
C ALA A 339 6.66 10.32 -29.09
N GLU A 340 6.27 9.21 -28.47
CA GLU A 340 7.17 8.15 -28.02
C GLU A 340 7.69 7.29 -29.17
N ASP A 341 6.86 6.98 -30.17
CA ASP A 341 7.22 6.16 -31.35
C ASP A 341 8.32 6.82 -32.21
N LEU A 342 8.63 8.11 -32.01
CA LEU A 342 9.84 8.73 -32.56
C LEU A 342 11.16 8.05 -32.12
N THR A 343 11.10 7.17 -31.11
CA THR A 343 12.25 6.40 -30.61
C THR A 343 12.71 5.28 -31.55
N ILE A 344 11.88 4.86 -32.50
CA ILE A 344 12.12 3.65 -33.30
C ILE A 344 12.11 4.04 -34.78
N ARG A 345 13.28 4.32 -35.42
CA ARG A 345 13.58 4.00 -36.84
C ARG A 345 14.90 4.56 -37.40
N ASP A 346 15.32 3.89 -38.48
CA ASP A 346 16.54 3.99 -39.29
C ASP A 346 16.64 5.22 -40.24
N ASP A 347 15.74 6.20 -40.16
CA ASP A 347 15.79 7.42 -40.99
C ASP A 347 15.58 8.70 -40.15
N PRO A 348 16.67 9.42 -39.82
CA PRO A 348 16.66 10.64 -39.02
C PRO A 348 15.90 11.83 -39.60
N ALA A 349 15.71 11.93 -40.92
CA ALA A 349 15.28 13.20 -41.53
C ALA A 349 13.92 13.12 -42.24
N GLY A 350 13.54 11.93 -42.74
CA GLY A 350 12.35 11.77 -43.58
C GLY A 350 11.00 11.88 -42.86
N ASN A 351 10.93 11.71 -41.53
CA ASN A 351 9.67 11.41 -40.84
C ASN A 351 9.23 12.45 -39.77
N TYR A 352 10.00 13.49 -39.47
CA TYR A 352 9.62 14.46 -38.44
C TYR A 352 8.45 15.36 -38.87
N TYR A 353 8.49 15.86 -40.11
CA TYR A 353 7.44 16.75 -40.63
C TYR A 353 6.08 16.04 -40.74
N SER A 354 6.04 14.82 -41.28
CA SER A 354 4.82 14.00 -41.39
C SER A 354 4.22 13.71 -40.02
N ASN A 355 5.03 13.28 -39.05
CA ASN A 355 4.59 12.99 -37.68
C ASN A 355 4.08 14.25 -36.99
N LEU A 356 4.78 15.38 -37.13
CA LEU A 356 4.36 16.66 -36.57
C LEU A 356 3.04 17.14 -37.18
N VAL A 357 2.88 17.08 -38.51
CA VAL A 357 1.61 17.43 -39.17
C VAL A 357 0.48 16.51 -38.71
N LYS A 358 0.74 15.21 -38.57
CA LYS A 358 -0.24 14.25 -38.04
C LYS A 358 -0.67 14.60 -36.61
N MET A 359 0.26 14.96 -35.73
CA MET A 359 -0.07 15.41 -34.37
C MET A 359 -0.84 16.74 -34.37
N LEU A 360 -0.39 17.74 -35.13
CA LEU A 360 -1.09 19.03 -35.25
C LEU A 360 -2.54 18.86 -35.74
N ASN A 361 -2.78 17.89 -36.64
CA ASN A 361 -4.14 17.56 -37.08
C ASN A 361 -4.98 16.90 -35.98
N LEU A 362 -4.39 15.98 -35.20
CA LEU A 362 -5.05 15.31 -34.08
C LEU A 362 -5.35 16.26 -32.91
N LEU A 363 -4.48 17.25 -32.67
CA LEU A 363 -4.64 18.27 -31.64
C LEU A 363 -5.90 19.14 -31.80
N ARG A 364 -6.43 19.24 -33.03
CA ARG A 364 -7.71 19.94 -33.31
C ARG A 364 -8.89 19.35 -32.54
N ASN A 365 -8.81 18.07 -32.18
CA ASN A 365 -9.86 17.33 -31.49
C ASN A 365 -9.60 17.20 -29.98
N VAL A 366 -8.56 17.85 -29.46
CA VAL A 366 -8.22 17.83 -28.03
C VAL A 366 -8.76 19.11 -27.38
N PRO A 367 -9.44 19.01 -26.22
CA PRO A 367 -9.85 20.19 -25.47
C PRO A 367 -8.63 21.06 -25.13
N SER A 368 -8.80 22.39 -25.26
CA SER A 368 -7.77 23.44 -25.17
C SER A 368 -7.11 23.56 -23.78
N ASN A 369 -6.48 22.52 -23.27
CA ASN A 369 -5.66 22.60 -22.06
C ASN A 369 -4.24 23.04 -22.43
N ASN A 370 -3.97 24.34 -22.25
CA ASN A 370 -2.66 24.93 -22.55
C ASN A 370 -1.50 24.24 -21.80
N GLU A 371 -1.72 23.72 -20.59
CA GLU A 371 -0.67 23.01 -19.84
C GLU A 371 -0.32 21.67 -20.48
N PHE A 372 -1.33 20.90 -20.89
CA PHE A 372 -1.10 19.64 -21.61
C PHE A 372 -0.37 19.89 -22.94
N LEU A 373 -0.79 20.91 -23.68
CA LEU A 373 -0.14 21.28 -24.95
C LEU A 373 1.34 21.64 -24.74
N LYS A 374 1.65 22.45 -23.73
CA LYS A 374 3.03 22.83 -23.39
C LYS A 374 3.85 21.61 -22.94
N SER A 375 3.32 20.78 -22.04
CA SER A 375 3.99 19.56 -21.56
C SER A 375 4.29 18.59 -22.72
N LEU A 376 3.28 18.27 -23.53
CA LEU A 376 3.42 17.35 -24.66
C LEU A 376 4.41 17.88 -25.69
N SER A 377 4.27 19.14 -26.10
CA SER A 377 5.17 19.74 -27.10
C SER A 377 6.60 19.87 -26.59
N GLY A 378 6.79 20.20 -25.31
CA GLY A 378 8.11 20.22 -24.67
C GLY A 378 8.77 18.84 -24.63
N LYS A 379 8.04 17.80 -24.18
CA LYS A 379 8.53 16.40 -24.21
C LYS A 379 8.88 15.96 -25.63
N PHE A 380 8.03 16.29 -26.60
CA PHE A 380 8.23 15.98 -28.01
C PHE A 380 9.46 16.70 -28.59
N GLY A 381 9.61 18.00 -28.33
CA GLY A 381 10.75 18.79 -28.74
C GLY A 381 12.05 18.24 -28.17
N LYS A 382 12.11 18.03 -26.85
CA LYS A 382 13.26 17.42 -26.16
C LYS A 382 13.68 16.11 -26.83
N LYS A 383 12.72 15.28 -27.24
CA LYS A 383 13.02 14.01 -27.88
C LYS A 383 13.64 14.16 -29.28
N ILE A 384 13.12 15.07 -30.11
CA ILE A 384 13.72 15.40 -31.42
C ILE A 384 15.18 15.84 -31.23
N MET A 385 15.44 16.69 -30.23
CA MET A 385 16.78 17.19 -29.95
C MET A 385 17.75 16.07 -29.58
N GLN A 386 17.32 15.15 -28.72
CA GLN A 386 18.12 13.99 -28.30
C GLN A 386 18.45 13.05 -29.47
N ASN A 387 17.48 12.82 -30.36
CA ASN A 387 17.72 12.03 -31.57
C ASN A 387 18.75 12.74 -32.45
N TYR A 388 18.56 14.03 -32.75
CA TYR A 388 19.53 14.81 -33.54
C TYR A 388 20.93 14.81 -32.92
N LYS A 389 21.03 14.94 -31.59
CA LYS A 389 22.28 14.85 -30.83
C LYS A 389 23.00 13.53 -31.09
N THR A 390 22.23 12.43 -31.09
CA THR A 390 22.74 11.08 -31.34
C THR A 390 23.17 10.91 -32.80
N ASP A 391 22.33 11.32 -33.75
CA ASP A 391 22.56 11.18 -35.19
C ASP A 391 23.77 12.00 -35.67
N ASN A 392 24.05 13.12 -35.02
CA ASN A 392 25.15 14.03 -35.37
C ASN A 392 26.35 13.94 -34.42
N ASN A 393 26.38 12.96 -33.50
CA ASN A 393 27.43 12.77 -32.50
C ASN A 393 27.80 14.05 -31.71
N ILE A 394 26.80 14.85 -31.35
CA ILE A 394 27.01 16.09 -30.60
C ILE A 394 27.22 15.75 -29.13
N ILE A 395 28.39 16.09 -28.58
CA ILE A 395 28.71 15.81 -27.17
C ILE A 395 28.17 16.95 -26.29
N THR A 396 28.42 18.20 -26.68
CA THR A 396 28.03 19.43 -25.99
C THR A 396 27.39 20.42 -26.95
N TRP A 397 26.37 21.14 -26.48
CA TRP A 397 25.73 22.21 -27.25
C TRP A 397 26.46 23.54 -27.04
N GLY A 398 26.97 24.12 -28.12
CA GLY A 398 27.39 25.51 -28.20
C GLY A 398 26.43 26.34 -29.07
N ALA A 399 26.62 27.66 -29.07
CA ALA A 399 25.78 28.59 -29.83
C ALA A 399 25.71 28.26 -31.33
N ASP A 400 26.86 27.98 -31.96
CA ASP A 400 26.92 27.64 -33.40
C ASP A 400 26.23 26.31 -33.72
N THR A 401 26.45 25.28 -32.89
CA THR A 401 25.79 23.98 -33.07
C THR A 401 24.28 24.08 -32.87
N PHE A 402 23.83 24.93 -31.94
CA PHE A 402 22.41 25.17 -31.71
C PHE A 402 21.81 25.95 -32.88
N VAL A 403 22.44 27.02 -33.36
CA VAL A 403 21.98 27.78 -34.54
C VAL A 403 21.88 26.87 -35.77
N LYS A 404 22.88 26.01 -36.00
CA LYS A 404 22.84 25.02 -37.08
C LYS A 404 21.64 24.08 -36.94
N TYR A 405 21.42 23.51 -35.76
CA TYR A 405 20.24 22.69 -35.49
C TYR A 405 18.94 23.44 -35.80
N MET A 406 18.83 24.70 -35.36
CA MET A 406 17.64 25.52 -35.61
C MET A 406 17.41 25.74 -37.12
N GLN A 407 18.48 25.95 -37.90
CA GLN A 407 18.39 26.08 -39.36
C GLN A 407 17.94 24.77 -40.03
N ASP A 408 18.51 23.63 -39.63
CA ASP A 408 18.14 22.31 -40.13
C ASP A 408 16.67 22.00 -39.82
N MET A 409 16.24 22.28 -38.58
CA MET A 409 14.85 22.10 -38.18
C MET A 409 13.91 23.05 -38.90
N SER A 410 14.30 24.29 -39.15
CA SER A 410 13.48 25.21 -39.96
C SER A 410 13.25 24.71 -41.38
N ALA A 411 14.28 24.10 -41.99
CA ALA A 411 14.14 23.45 -43.29
C ALA A 411 13.15 22.26 -43.24
N ILE A 412 13.28 21.39 -42.23
CA ILE A 412 12.37 20.26 -42.00
C ILE A 412 10.93 20.73 -41.79
N LEU A 413 10.75 21.78 -40.99
CA LEU A 413 9.44 22.38 -40.68
C LEU A 413 8.89 23.24 -41.82
N LYS A 414 9.65 23.43 -42.91
CA LYS A 414 9.35 24.32 -44.03
C LYS A 414 9.06 25.76 -43.57
N GLN A 415 9.74 26.20 -42.53
CA GLN A 415 9.62 27.57 -42.00
C GLN A 415 10.61 28.48 -42.74
N ASP A 416 10.15 29.67 -43.10
CA ASP A 416 11.06 30.75 -43.46
C ASP A 416 11.50 31.44 -42.17
N SER A 417 12.72 31.17 -41.75
CA SER A 417 13.27 31.72 -40.52
C SER A 417 14.76 31.99 -40.62
N LYS A 418 15.24 32.98 -39.87
CA LYS A 418 16.66 33.32 -39.75
C LYS A 418 17.10 33.14 -38.31
N TRP A 419 18.15 32.35 -38.10
CA TRP A 419 18.76 32.12 -36.80
C TRP A 419 20.19 32.63 -36.82
N SER A 420 20.57 33.38 -35.78
CA SER A 420 21.90 33.97 -35.64
C SER A 420 22.24 34.22 -34.17
N THR A 421 23.52 34.37 -33.88
CA THR A 421 24.03 34.82 -32.59
C THR A 421 24.11 36.35 -32.57
N VAL A 422 23.47 36.99 -31.59
CA VAL A 422 23.46 38.45 -31.41
C VAL A 422 24.25 38.78 -30.15
N GLY A 423 25.58 38.67 -30.22
CA GLY A 423 26.51 38.79 -29.09
C GLY A 423 26.98 37.44 -28.53
N GLU A 424 27.79 37.46 -27.47
CA GLU A 424 28.43 36.25 -26.92
C GLU A 424 27.44 35.25 -26.29
N ASN A 425 26.31 35.74 -25.75
CA ASN A 425 25.39 34.94 -24.93
C ASN A 425 23.92 34.96 -25.41
N VAL A 426 23.62 35.49 -26.61
CA VAL A 426 22.24 35.62 -27.09
C VAL A 426 22.08 34.99 -28.46
N ILE A 427 21.12 34.07 -28.59
CA ILE A 427 20.70 33.51 -29.86
C ILE A 427 19.35 34.14 -30.23
N CYS A 428 19.25 34.69 -31.44
CA CYS A 428 18.03 35.28 -31.98
C CYS A 428 17.53 34.46 -33.17
N GLY A 429 16.25 34.11 -33.12
CA GLY A 429 15.51 33.50 -34.22
C GLY A 429 14.36 34.38 -34.67
N GLN A 430 14.34 34.76 -35.95
CA GLN A 430 13.22 35.46 -36.57
C GLN A 430 12.46 34.50 -37.48
N ILE A 431 11.21 34.21 -37.17
CA ILE A 431 10.32 33.37 -37.99
C ILE A 431 9.43 34.30 -38.81
N ILE A 432 9.68 34.33 -40.12
CA ILE A 432 8.97 35.18 -41.09
C ILE A 432 7.68 34.50 -41.52
N THR A 433 7.73 33.21 -41.86
CA THR A 433 6.53 32.42 -42.17
C THR A 433 6.59 31.03 -41.56
N CYS A 434 5.47 30.57 -40.99
CA CYS A 434 5.31 29.22 -40.45
C CYS A 434 4.08 28.55 -41.07
N PRO A 435 4.25 27.65 -42.05
CA PRO A 435 3.12 26.97 -42.70
C PRO A 435 2.26 26.13 -41.76
N LEU A 436 2.83 25.69 -40.62
CA LEU A 436 2.18 24.85 -39.63
C LEU A 436 1.14 25.60 -38.78
N VAL A 437 1.13 26.94 -38.81
CA VAL A 437 0.20 27.79 -38.04
C VAL A 437 -0.98 28.27 -38.90
N LYS A 438 -1.16 27.71 -40.11
CA LYS A 438 -2.27 28.05 -41.00
C LYS A 438 -3.58 27.36 -40.57
N GLY A 439 -4.66 28.13 -40.43
CA GLY A 439 -5.99 27.64 -40.05
C GLY A 439 -6.93 28.74 -39.59
N ASN A 440 -8.10 28.37 -39.05
CA ASN A 440 -8.98 29.32 -38.35
C ASN A 440 -8.31 29.83 -37.05
N ALA A 441 -8.79 30.93 -36.48
CA ALA A 441 -8.16 31.58 -35.33
C ALA A 441 -7.83 30.61 -34.17
N GLN A 442 -8.73 29.69 -33.86
CA GLN A 442 -8.54 28.69 -32.81
C GLN A 442 -7.44 27.67 -33.14
N THR A 443 -7.42 27.14 -34.36
CA THR A 443 -6.39 26.19 -34.82
C THR A 443 -5.02 26.84 -34.86
N SER A 444 -4.95 28.10 -35.32
CA SER A 444 -3.71 28.88 -35.35
C SER A 444 -3.16 29.12 -33.94
N ILE A 445 -4.02 29.37 -32.96
CA ILE A 445 -3.60 29.50 -31.55
C ILE A 445 -3.05 28.18 -31.02
N ILE A 446 -3.76 27.06 -31.20
CA ILE A 446 -3.32 25.74 -30.72
C ILE A 446 -1.99 25.33 -31.35
N ASN A 447 -1.88 25.45 -32.68
CA ASN A 447 -0.65 25.11 -33.39
C ASN A 447 0.51 26.02 -32.99
N CYS A 448 0.26 27.32 -32.81
CA CYS A 448 1.30 28.25 -32.34
C CYS A 448 1.75 27.90 -30.92
N THR A 449 0.83 27.59 -30.01
CA THR A 449 1.16 27.15 -28.64
C THR A 449 1.99 25.86 -28.64
N PHE A 450 1.63 24.88 -29.47
CA PHE A 450 2.39 23.63 -29.60
C PHE A 450 3.79 23.88 -30.16
N ILE A 451 3.91 24.68 -31.23
CA ILE A 451 5.22 25.01 -31.82
C ILE A 451 6.11 25.77 -30.82
N LYS A 452 5.54 26.68 -30.02
CA LYS A 452 6.28 27.38 -28.95
C LYS A 452 6.85 26.41 -27.91
N GLY A 453 6.03 25.48 -27.41
CA GLY A 453 6.48 24.49 -26.44
C GLY A 453 7.47 23.48 -27.03
N LEU A 454 7.40 23.19 -28.33
CA LEU A 454 8.40 22.39 -29.04
C LEU A 454 9.78 23.08 -29.06
N TYR A 455 9.80 24.39 -29.31
CA TYR A 455 11.01 25.19 -29.13
C TYR A 455 11.50 25.19 -27.66
N ASP A 456 10.59 25.25 -26.67
CA ASP A 456 10.96 25.19 -25.25
C ASP A 456 11.67 23.86 -24.92
N GLY A 457 11.16 22.75 -25.48
CA GLY A 457 11.78 21.43 -25.35
C GLY A 457 13.19 21.37 -25.92
N TRP A 458 13.44 21.99 -27.08
CA TRP A 458 14.77 22.07 -27.70
C TRP A 458 15.74 22.89 -26.85
N ILE A 459 15.31 24.09 -26.44
CA ILE A 459 16.13 25.01 -25.64
C ILE A 459 16.49 24.36 -24.30
N SER A 460 15.50 23.77 -23.62
CA SER A 460 15.69 23.13 -22.31
C SER A 460 16.66 21.94 -22.37
N ASP A 461 16.59 21.10 -23.42
CA ASP A 461 17.49 19.96 -23.57
C ASP A 461 18.92 20.38 -23.95
N ALA A 462 19.05 21.40 -24.81
CA ALA A 462 20.35 21.80 -25.30
C ALA A 462 21.15 22.67 -24.33
N LEU A 463 20.47 23.63 -23.70
CA LEU A 463 21.12 24.73 -22.98
C LEU A 463 20.73 24.78 -21.49
N GLY A 464 19.85 23.88 -21.02
CA GLY A 464 19.47 23.75 -19.62
C GLY A 464 18.44 24.79 -19.12
N GLY A 465 18.03 24.65 -17.85
CA GLY A 465 16.93 25.43 -17.25
C GLY A 465 17.25 26.89 -16.83
N LYS A 466 18.43 27.42 -17.18
CA LYS A 466 18.90 28.77 -16.78
C LYS A 466 18.77 29.81 -17.89
N ILE A 467 17.68 29.76 -18.66
CA ILE A 467 17.51 30.59 -19.85
C ILE A 467 16.25 31.41 -19.74
N GLU A 468 16.40 32.71 -19.93
CA GLU A 468 15.28 33.61 -20.12
C GLU A 468 14.88 33.58 -21.60
N ARG A 469 13.59 33.42 -21.88
CA ARG A 469 13.05 33.40 -23.24
C ARG A 469 12.03 34.50 -23.40
N ILE A 470 12.21 35.33 -24.42
CA ILE A 470 11.23 36.36 -24.79
C ILE A 470 10.67 36.02 -26.17
N HIS A 471 9.35 35.82 -26.21
CA HIS A 471 8.59 35.71 -27.44
C HIS A 471 7.90 37.04 -27.72
N THR A 472 8.40 37.81 -28.67
CA THR A 472 7.70 39.01 -29.14
C THR A 472 6.75 38.64 -30.27
N ARG A 473 5.45 38.98 -30.09
CA ARG A 473 4.50 39.06 -31.21
C ARG A 473 4.70 40.43 -31.86
N PRO A 474 4.50 40.56 -33.18
CA PRO A 474 4.53 41.87 -33.80
C PRO A 474 3.34 42.70 -33.31
N GLU A 475 3.62 43.93 -32.89
CA GLU A 475 2.62 44.98 -32.71
C GLU A 475 2.09 45.41 -34.08
N ASN A 476 0.77 45.49 -34.21
CA ASN A 476 0.01 46.08 -35.31
C ASN A 476 0.05 45.38 -36.68
N ILE A 477 -1.16 45.02 -37.14
CA ILE A 477 -1.46 44.30 -38.38
C ILE A 477 -1.35 45.19 -39.65
N ASP A 478 -1.03 46.48 -39.55
CA ASP A 478 -1.09 47.42 -40.70
C ASP A 478 0.25 47.76 -41.38
N SER A 479 1.36 47.12 -41.04
CA SER A 479 2.68 47.43 -41.64
C SER A 479 3.43 46.23 -42.25
N GLY A 480 2.72 45.26 -42.85
CA GLY A 480 3.28 44.39 -43.90
C GLY A 480 4.50 43.49 -43.56
N LYS A 481 5.03 43.49 -42.34
CA LYS A 481 6.14 42.61 -41.89
C LYS A 481 5.95 42.21 -40.43
N SER A 482 5.03 41.28 -40.19
CA SER A 482 4.83 40.64 -38.89
C SER A 482 5.67 39.35 -38.80
N CYS A 483 6.84 39.41 -38.16
CA CYS A 483 7.64 38.22 -37.84
C CYS A 483 7.55 37.88 -36.34
N CYS A 484 7.75 36.62 -35.99
CA CYS A 484 7.82 36.15 -34.60
C CYS A 484 9.28 36.05 -34.19
N GLU A 485 9.70 36.76 -33.15
CA GLU A 485 11.09 36.69 -32.68
C GLU A 485 11.19 35.83 -31.42
N ILE A 486 12.30 35.10 -31.35
CA ILE A 486 12.65 34.22 -30.25
C ILE A 486 14.05 34.63 -29.80
N TYR A 487 14.15 35.10 -28.55
CA TYR A 487 15.41 35.38 -27.90
C TYR A 487 15.71 34.28 -26.88
N VAL A 488 16.93 33.75 -26.93
CA VAL A 488 17.44 32.73 -26.01
C VAL A 488 18.68 33.31 -25.34
N TYR A 489 18.56 33.62 -24.04
CA TYR A 489 19.65 34.19 -23.24
C TYR A 489 20.38 33.09 -22.47
N ASN A 490 21.67 32.93 -22.74
CA ASN A 490 22.52 32.01 -22.00
C ASN A 490 23.07 32.72 -20.76
N ASN A 491 22.43 32.56 -19.60
CA ASN A 491 22.95 33.09 -18.33
C ASN A 491 24.08 32.20 -17.79
N HIS A 492 25.18 32.13 -18.52
CA HIS A 492 26.47 31.71 -17.99
C HIS A 492 27.18 32.94 -17.43
N GLU A 493 26.67 33.49 -16.32
CA GLU A 493 27.45 34.31 -15.37
C GLU A 493 26.59 34.69 -14.15
N LYS A 494 26.71 33.86 -13.11
CA LYS A 494 27.12 34.28 -11.76
C LYS A 494 27.54 33.07 -10.95
#